data_AF-A0AAT9QMD8-F1
#
_entry.id   AF-A0AAT9QMD8-F1
#
_cell.length_a   1.000
_cell.length_b   1.000
_cell.length_c   1.000
_cell.angle_alpha   90.00
_cell.angle_beta   90.00
_cell.angle_gamma   90.00
#
_symmetry.space_group_name_H-M   'P 1'
#
loop_
_entity.id
_entity.type
_entity.pdbx_description
1 polymer ?
#
loop_
_entity_poly.entity_id
_entity_poly.type
_entity_poly.pdbx_seq_one_letter_code
_entity_poly.pdbx_strand_id
1 'polypeptide(L)'
;MANPSPGNSITLRVEAPSSFTATSELAAAVGAAGAAITALDVTESHHETLVVDVTCNTTDDAHAARVKDALNALDGVTVQHVSDRTFLMHLGGKLEVVPKVPLRNRDDLSRAYTPGVARVCLAIAEDPAAARNLTVKRNTVAVVTDGSAVLGLGNIGPAAALPVMEGKAALFKQFANVDAWPVCLDTQDTEEIIRTVKLLAPVFGGVNLEDIAAPRCFEIEARLREELDIPVFHDDQHGTAIVTLAALVNALRVVDKKIADVKIVVSGVGAAGSAIIQLLKAQGARHIVAAGRSGAIHKGETYNDSHRTWIAENTNQEGFAGTLHEALVGADVFIGVSAPNILGEEHIASMATDAIVFAMANPTPEVDPSVASRHAAVVATGRSDFPNQINNVLAFPGLFRGLLDAGASDITPDMLVAAAEAIANRVNDNELNASYIIPSIFDPHVTADVAAAVEAAAHASNVATAAETAESAAEPALASA
;
A
#
# COMPACT_ATOMS: atom_id res chain seq x y z
N MET A 1 -22.20 -10.10 -10.43
CA MET A 1 -22.86 -9.61 -9.21
C MET A 1 -21.80 -9.56 -8.12
N ALA A 2 -21.81 -8.55 -7.25
CA ALA A 2 -20.89 -8.49 -6.12
C ALA A 2 -21.15 -9.70 -5.21
N ASN A 3 -20.09 -10.38 -4.77
CA ASN A 3 -20.19 -11.47 -3.81
C ASN A 3 -20.20 -10.92 -2.39
N PRO A 4 -20.88 -11.58 -1.43
CA PRO A 4 -20.79 -11.18 -0.04
C PRO A 4 -19.34 -11.18 0.46
N SER A 5 -18.94 -10.15 1.21
CA SER A 5 -17.54 -9.97 1.63
C SER A 5 -17.40 -9.70 3.13
N PRO A 6 -16.24 -10.07 3.73
CA PRO A 6 -15.95 -9.72 5.13
C PRO A 6 -15.96 -8.21 5.42
N GLY A 7 -15.73 -7.35 4.41
CA GLY A 7 -15.79 -5.89 4.59
C GLY A 7 -17.18 -5.35 4.90
N ASN A 8 -18.22 -6.11 4.51
CA ASN A 8 -19.64 -5.81 4.79
C ASN A 8 -20.23 -6.87 5.74
N SER A 9 -19.43 -7.30 6.73
CA SER A 9 -19.87 -8.30 7.70
C SER A 9 -20.73 -7.67 8.79
N ILE A 10 -21.91 -8.25 9.04
CA ILE A 10 -22.83 -7.80 10.08
C ILE A 10 -23.06 -8.90 11.12
N THR A 11 -23.36 -8.50 12.35
CA THR A 11 -23.91 -9.38 13.39
C THR A 11 -25.31 -8.89 13.75
N LEU A 12 -26.30 -9.75 13.58
CA LEU A 12 -27.68 -9.49 13.97
C LEU A 12 -27.95 -10.20 15.28
N ARG A 13 -28.34 -9.46 16.33
CA ARG A 13 -28.85 -10.04 17.57
C ARG A 13 -30.33 -10.33 17.41
N VAL A 14 -30.69 -11.60 17.43
CA VAL A 14 -32.03 -12.08 17.08
C VAL A 14 -32.65 -12.80 18.26
N GLU A 15 -33.80 -12.31 18.73
CA GLU A 15 -34.65 -13.05 19.64
C GLU A 15 -35.56 -13.97 18.82
N ALA A 16 -35.62 -15.24 19.18
CA ALA A 16 -36.44 -16.26 18.51
C ALA A 16 -37.13 -17.17 19.54
N PRO A 17 -38.23 -17.86 19.18
CA PRO A 17 -38.86 -18.82 20.09
C PRO A 17 -37.89 -19.93 20.48
N SER A 18 -37.96 -20.40 21.73
CA SER A 18 -37.15 -21.53 22.21
C SER A 18 -37.63 -22.83 21.57
N SER A 19 -37.09 -23.14 20.39
CA SER A 19 -37.38 -24.35 19.63
C SER A 19 -36.11 -25.10 19.26
N PHE A 20 -36.23 -26.40 18.99
CA PHE A 20 -35.10 -27.21 18.50
C PHE A 20 -34.61 -26.77 17.11
N THR A 21 -35.45 -26.06 16.35
CA THR A 21 -35.18 -25.64 14.97
C THR A 21 -34.76 -24.18 14.85
N ALA A 22 -34.82 -23.39 15.93
CA ALA A 22 -34.62 -21.94 15.90
C ALA A 22 -33.35 -21.53 15.13
N THR A 23 -32.17 -22.03 15.51
CA THR A 23 -30.91 -21.67 14.83
C THR A 23 -30.89 -22.08 13.36
N SER A 24 -31.49 -23.22 13.00
CA SER A 24 -31.58 -23.71 11.63
C SER A 24 -32.54 -22.88 10.77
N GLU A 25 -33.64 -22.40 11.35
CA GLU A 25 -34.60 -21.51 10.69
C GLU A 25 -33.99 -20.13 10.43
N LEU A 26 -33.28 -19.57 11.43
CA LEU A 26 -32.53 -18.33 11.25
C LEU A 26 -31.47 -18.48 10.15
N ALA A 27 -30.69 -19.58 10.17
CA ALA A 27 -29.70 -19.86 9.15
C ALA A 27 -30.33 -19.99 7.75
N ALA A 28 -31.46 -20.70 7.63
CA ALA A 28 -32.16 -20.86 6.38
C ALA A 28 -32.64 -19.52 5.82
N ALA A 29 -33.18 -18.62 6.66
CA ALA A 29 -33.63 -17.30 6.26
C ALA A 29 -32.48 -16.42 5.75
N VAL A 30 -31.34 -16.38 6.48
CA VAL A 30 -30.15 -15.61 6.06
C VAL A 30 -29.56 -16.15 4.77
N GLY A 31 -29.44 -17.48 4.64
CA GLY A 31 -28.96 -18.12 3.42
C GLY A 31 -29.87 -17.87 2.22
N ALA A 32 -31.19 -17.92 2.42
CA ALA A 32 -32.18 -17.61 1.38
C ALA A 32 -32.15 -16.14 0.93
N ALA A 33 -31.76 -15.22 1.82
CA ALA A 33 -31.53 -13.81 1.49
C ALA A 33 -30.24 -13.58 0.67
N GLY A 34 -29.39 -14.59 0.51
CA GLY A 34 -28.16 -14.54 -0.28
C GLY A 34 -26.91 -14.14 0.50
N ALA A 35 -26.99 -14.05 1.83
CA ALA A 35 -25.83 -13.75 2.68
C ALA A 35 -25.03 -15.00 3.04
N ALA A 36 -23.71 -14.83 3.20
CA ALA A 36 -22.83 -15.92 3.60
C ALA A 36 -22.67 -15.93 5.13
N ILE A 37 -23.33 -16.87 5.79
CA ILE A 37 -23.26 -17.05 7.25
C ILE A 37 -21.84 -17.46 7.64
N THR A 38 -21.30 -16.83 8.68
CA THR A 38 -19.97 -17.12 9.23
C THR A 38 -20.00 -17.61 10.66
N ALA A 39 -21.00 -17.22 11.45
CA ALA A 39 -21.21 -17.71 12.82
C ALA A 39 -22.69 -17.64 13.24
N LEU A 40 -23.06 -18.50 14.18
CA LEU A 40 -24.37 -18.57 14.83
C LEU A 40 -24.15 -18.95 16.29
N ASP A 41 -24.34 -17.99 17.19
CA ASP A 41 -24.02 -18.15 18.61
C ASP A 41 -25.26 -17.88 19.47
N VAL A 42 -25.70 -18.86 20.25
CA VAL A 42 -26.77 -18.67 21.25
C VAL A 42 -26.17 -17.96 22.45
N THR A 43 -26.54 -16.69 22.66
CA THR A 43 -25.98 -15.84 23.71
C THR A 43 -26.82 -15.86 24.98
N GLU A 44 -28.13 -15.99 24.85
CA GLU A 44 -29.06 -16.09 25.98
C GLU A 44 -30.11 -17.18 25.72
N SER A 45 -30.54 -17.85 26.78
CA SER A 45 -31.56 -18.90 26.72
C SER A 45 -32.55 -18.73 27.86
N HIS A 46 -33.82 -18.57 27.50
CA HIS A 46 -34.95 -18.48 28.40
C HIS A 46 -35.94 -19.62 28.15
N HIS A 47 -36.97 -19.71 28.99
CA HIS A 47 -37.98 -20.77 28.90
C HIS A 47 -38.82 -20.72 27.61
N GLU A 48 -39.03 -19.54 27.04
CA GLU A 48 -39.87 -19.33 25.85
C GLU A 48 -39.10 -18.74 24.66
N THR A 49 -37.91 -18.18 24.89
CA THR A 49 -37.12 -17.48 23.88
C THR A 49 -35.63 -17.83 23.95
N LEU A 50 -34.94 -17.65 22.83
CA LEU A 50 -33.50 -17.71 22.68
C LEU A 50 -33.03 -16.39 22.06
N VAL A 51 -31.88 -15.91 22.50
CA VAL A 51 -31.17 -14.83 21.80
C VAL A 51 -30.00 -15.46 21.05
N VAL A 52 -29.97 -15.25 19.75
CA VAL A 52 -28.98 -15.79 18.83
C VAL A 52 -28.30 -14.63 18.12
N ASP A 53 -26.98 -14.54 18.23
CA ASP A 53 -26.19 -13.65 17.41
C ASP A 53 -25.88 -14.37 16.08
N VAL A 54 -26.41 -13.83 14.99
CA VAL A 54 -26.23 -14.33 13.63
C VAL A 54 -25.20 -13.46 12.91
N THR A 55 -24.02 -14.00 12.63
CA THR A 55 -22.99 -13.27 11.88
C THR A 55 -22.96 -13.72 10.43
N CYS A 56 -23.05 -12.77 9.49
CA CYS A 56 -23.01 -13.05 8.07
C CYS A 56 -22.33 -11.94 7.27
N ASN A 57 -21.74 -12.31 6.15
CA ASN A 57 -21.22 -11.37 5.15
C ASN A 57 -22.35 -11.00 4.18
N THR A 58 -22.43 -9.73 3.82
CA THR A 58 -23.37 -9.20 2.82
C THR A 58 -22.60 -8.53 1.69
N THR A 59 -23.31 -8.08 0.65
CA THR A 59 -22.70 -7.38 -0.50
C THR A 59 -22.59 -5.88 -0.26
N ASP A 60 -23.50 -5.32 0.52
CA ASP A 60 -23.69 -3.89 0.77
C ASP A 60 -24.76 -3.69 1.88
N ASP A 61 -24.99 -2.45 2.27
CA ASP A 61 -25.99 -2.06 3.28
C ASP A 61 -27.42 -2.45 2.90
N ALA A 62 -27.77 -2.37 1.61
CA ALA A 62 -29.11 -2.72 1.15
C ALA A 62 -29.35 -4.24 1.27
N HIS A 63 -28.32 -5.06 1.06
CA HIS A 63 -28.36 -6.49 1.31
C HIS A 63 -28.43 -6.80 2.81
N ALA A 64 -27.69 -6.09 3.65
CA ALA A 64 -27.83 -6.21 5.10
C ALA A 64 -29.27 -5.94 5.57
N ALA A 65 -29.92 -4.91 5.02
CA ALA A 65 -31.34 -4.63 5.30
C ALA A 65 -32.25 -5.79 4.86
N ARG A 66 -32.05 -6.35 3.67
CA ARG A 66 -32.82 -7.53 3.20
C ARG A 66 -32.67 -8.75 4.11
N VAL A 67 -31.46 -9.00 4.61
CA VAL A 67 -31.20 -10.10 5.57
C VAL A 67 -31.97 -9.87 6.86
N LYS A 68 -31.92 -8.65 7.41
CA LYS A 68 -32.70 -8.26 8.58
C LYS A 68 -34.20 -8.46 8.36
N ASP A 69 -34.72 -8.01 7.22
CA ASP A 69 -36.14 -8.12 6.89
C ASP A 69 -36.58 -9.59 6.73
N ALA A 70 -35.73 -10.43 6.15
CA ALA A 70 -35.98 -11.87 6.03
C ALA A 70 -36.07 -12.57 7.39
N LEU A 71 -35.24 -12.17 8.36
CA LEU A 71 -35.28 -12.69 9.73
C LEU A 71 -36.54 -12.22 10.47
N ASN A 72 -36.90 -10.93 10.36
CA ASN A 72 -38.12 -10.39 10.97
C ASN A 72 -39.41 -10.93 10.35
N ALA A 73 -39.35 -11.57 9.18
CA ALA A 73 -40.50 -12.20 8.55
C ALA A 73 -40.80 -13.61 9.11
N LEU A 74 -39.90 -14.19 9.92
CA LEU A 74 -40.13 -15.45 10.61
C LEU A 74 -41.08 -15.26 11.80
N ASP A 75 -41.94 -16.24 12.05
CA ASP A 75 -42.93 -16.15 13.13
C ASP A 75 -42.26 -16.16 14.52
N GLY A 76 -42.63 -15.19 15.37
CA GLY A 76 -42.06 -15.02 16.71
C GLY A 76 -40.59 -14.59 16.74
N VAL A 77 -39.98 -14.21 15.61
CA VAL A 77 -38.58 -13.77 15.54
C VAL A 77 -38.49 -12.25 15.47
N THR A 78 -37.56 -11.66 16.20
CA THR A 78 -37.29 -10.21 16.16
C THR A 78 -35.80 -9.93 16.19
N VAL A 79 -35.31 -9.18 15.19
CA VAL A 79 -33.95 -8.64 15.19
C VAL A 79 -33.90 -7.43 16.11
N GLN A 80 -33.27 -7.58 17.27
CA GLN A 80 -33.13 -6.52 18.28
C GLN A 80 -32.10 -5.47 17.84
N HIS A 81 -30.94 -5.92 17.36
CA HIS A 81 -29.84 -5.05 16.95
C HIS A 81 -29.14 -5.59 15.71
N VAL A 82 -28.63 -4.68 14.89
CA VAL A 82 -27.71 -4.98 13.80
C VAL A 82 -26.44 -4.19 14.05
N SER A 83 -25.31 -4.88 14.10
CA SER A 83 -24.00 -4.29 14.28
C SER A 83 -23.12 -4.56 13.09
N ASP A 84 -22.58 -3.50 12.50
CA ASP A 84 -21.56 -3.60 11.47
C ASP A 84 -20.20 -3.92 12.12
N ARG A 85 -19.59 -5.04 11.72
CA ARG A 85 -18.35 -5.52 12.34
C ARG A 85 -17.14 -4.67 11.99
N THR A 86 -17.16 -3.99 10.85
CA THR A 86 -16.15 -3.00 10.47
C THR A 86 -16.23 -1.80 11.41
N PHE A 87 -17.43 -1.27 11.68
CA PHE A 87 -17.58 -0.17 12.64
C PHE A 87 -17.23 -0.60 14.08
N LEU A 88 -17.61 -1.81 14.50
CA LEU A 88 -17.25 -2.33 15.81
C LEU A 88 -15.73 -2.43 16.00
N MET A 89 -14.99 -2.84 14.96
CA MET A 89 -13.52 -2.88 14.99
C MET A 89 -12.88 -1.50 15.18
N HIS A 90 -13.59 -0.43 14.84
CA HIS A 90 -13.10 0.96 14.93
C HIS A 90 -13.51 1.68 16.22
N LEU A 91 -14.25 1.02 17.13
CA LEU A 91 -14.63 1.62 18.42
C LEU A 91 -13.39 1.90 19.28
N GLY A 92 -13.05 3.18 19.44
CA GLY A 92 -11.87 3.62 20.20
C GLY A 92 -10.57 3.67 19.38
N GLY A 93 -10.63 3.42 18.07
CA GLY A 93 -9.46 3.39 17.19
C GLY A 93 -8.74 2.03 17.21
N LYS A 94 -7.75 1.88 16.32
CA LYS A 94 -7.01 0.60 16.12
C LYS A 94 -5.64 0.55 16.81
N LEU A 95 -5.25 1.61 17.51
CA LEU A 95 -3.92 1.75 18.10
C LEU A 95 -3.99 2.11 19.58
N GLU A 96 -3.00 1.63 20.32
CA GLU A 96 -2.74 2.02 21.71
C GLU A 96 -1.25 2.26 21.94
N VAL A 97 -0.90 2.99 23.00
CA VAL A 97 0.49 3.21 23.41
C VAL A 97 0.77 2.43 24.68
N VAL A 98 1.68 1.46 24.57
CA VAL A 98 2.09 0.61 25.69
C VAL A 98 3.55 0.87 26.06
N PRO A 99 3.88 1.15 27.33
CA PRO A 99 5.26 1.31 27.77
C PRO A 99 6.10 0.04 27.51
N LYS A 100 7.28 0.20 26.91
CA LYS A 100 8.24 -0.89 26.70
C LYS A 100 8.95 -1.36 27.98
N VAL A 101 8.91 -0.54 29.03
CA VAL A 101 9.52 -0.82 30.33
C VAL A 101 8.46 -0.79 31.43
N PRO A 102 8.50 -1.72 32.40
CA PRO A 102 7.53 -1.74 33.48
C PRO A 102 7.79 -0.58 34.46
N LEU A 103 6.73 0.04 34.97
CA LEU A 103 6.78 1.11 35.98
C LEU A 103 6.08 0.65 37.27
N ARG A 104 6.74 -0.23 38.04
CA ARG A 104 6.09 -0.93 39.17
C ARG A 104 6.36 -0.29 40.53
N ASN A 105 7.46 0.44 40.65
CA ASN A 105 7.93 0.97 41.92
C ASN A 105 8.69 2.29 41.72
N ARG A 106 9.15 2.88 42.83
CA ARG A 106 9.87 4.17 42.82
C ARG A 106 11.20 4.10 42.09
N ASP A 107 11.90 2.97 42.13
CA ASP A 107 13.17 2.79 41.42
C ASP A 107 12.96 2.83 39.90
N ASP A 108 11.99 2.06 39.39
CA ASP A 108 11.59 2.07 37.98
C ASP A 108 11.21 3.49 37.53
N LEU A 109 10.38 4.20 38.31
CA LEU A 109 9.96 5.57 38.02
C LEU A 109 11.14 6.56 38.02
N SER A 110 12.06 6.43 38.97
CA SER A 110 13.21 7.34 39.09
C SER A 110 14.21 7.24 37.93
N ARG A 111 14.25 6.09 37.26
CA ARG A 111 15.08 5.83 36.08
C ARG A 111 14.38 6.20 34.77
N ALA A 112 13.10 5.84 34.63
CA ALA A 112 12.31 6.16 33.45
C ALA A 112 11.91 7.64 33.36
N TYR A 113 11.81 8.31 34.50
CA TYR A 113 11.45 9.72 34.61
C TYR A 113 12.40 10.46 35.55
N THR A 114 11.90 11.43 36.31
CA THR A 114 12.72 12.25 37.18
C THR A 114 13.22 11.47 38.41
N PRO A 115 14.49 11.69 38.82
CA PRO A 115 15.47 12.58 38.22
C PRO A 115 16.33 11.93 37.10
N GLY A 116 16.28 10.61 36.91
CA GLY A 116 17.21 9.87 36.06
C GLY A 116 17.21 10.25 34.58
N VAL A 117 16.02 10.52 34.02
CA VAL A 117 15.85 10.89 32.60
C VAL A 117 16.67 12.12 32.20
N ALA A 118 16.96 13.03 33.13
CA ALA A 118 17.77 14.22 32.87
C ALA A 118 19.16 13.90 32.31
N ARG A 119 19.77 12.78 32.74
CA ARG A 119 21.07 12.33 32.22
C ARG A 119 21.01 11.91 30.75
N VAL A 120 19.90 11.31 30.34
CA VAL A 120 19.65 10.94 28.94
C VAL A 120 19.44 12.19 28.10
N CYS A 121 18.68 13.17 28.60
CA CYS A 121 18.50 14.46 27.92
C CYS A 121 19.84 15.20 27.72
N LEU A 122 20.70 15.24 28.74
CA LEU A 122 22.02 15.88 28.64
C LEU A 122 22.93 15.16 27.64
N ALA A 123 22.92 13.83 27.62
CA ALA A 123 23.68 13.05 26.64
C ALA A 123 23.24 13.35 25.19
N ILE A 124 21.94 13.52 24.94
CA ILE A 124 21.42 13.89 23.61
C ILE A 124 21.72 15.36 23.27
N ALA A 125 21.75 16.26 24.27
CA ALA A 125 22.14 17.64 24.06
C ALA A 125 23.61 17.79 23.68
N GLU A 126 24.48 16.90 24.21
CA GLU A 126 25.90 16.81 23.85
C GLU A 126 26.11 16.14 22.49
N ASP A 127 25.36 15.07 22.19
CA ASP A 127 25.40 14.33 20.93
C ASP A 127 23.97 14.07 20.41
N PRO A 128 23.45 14.89 19.47
CA PRO A 128 22.11 14.71 18.92
C PRO A 128 21.87 13.34 18.26
N ALA A 129 22.91 12.68 17.74
CA ALA A 129 22.78 11.36 17.12
C ALA A 129 22.39 10.27 18.14
N ALA A 130 22.71 10.47 19.42
CA ALA A 130 22.31 9.58 20.50
C ALA A 130 20.78 9.45 20.65
N ALA A 131 20.01 10.42 20.14
CA ALA A 131 18.54 10.35 20.14
C ALA A 131 18.03 9.08 19.46
N ARG A 132 18.69 8.62 18.39
CA ARG A 132 18.33 7.38 17.69
C ARG A 132 18.43 6.17 18.61
N ASN A 133 19.43 6.09 19.47
CA ASN A 133 19.67 4.91 20.31
C ASN A 133 18.96 4.97 21.67
N LEU A 134 18.71 6.18 22.18
CA LEU A 134 18.20 6.40 23.53
C LEU A 134 16.70 6.72 23.58
N THR A 135 16.03 6.80 22.43
CA THR A 135 14.60 7.17 22.36
C THR A 135 13.84 6.28 21.38
N VAL A 136 12.53 6.54 21.29
CA VAL A 136 11.64 5.87 20.32
C VAL A 136 12.02 6.14 18.87
N LYS A 137 12.78 7.22 18.58
CA LYS A 137 13.25 7.61 17.23
C LYS A 137 13.88 6.44 16.47
N ARG A 138 14.50 5.48 17.16
CA ARG A 138 15.08 4.27 16.58
C ARG A 138 14.14 3.49 15.65
N ASN A 139 12.85 3.46 16.01
CA ASN A 139 11.90 2.49 15.47
C ASN A 139 10.54 3.10 15.13
N THR A 140 10.43 4.43 15.16
CA THR A 140 9.17 5.13 14.92
C THR A 140 9.08 5.72 13.52
N VAL A 141 7.93 5.57 12.88
CA VAL A 141 7.64 6.15 11.56
C VAL A 141 6.40 7.04 11.65
N ALA A 142 6.45 8.22 11.06
CA ALA A 142 5.26 9.06 10.91
C ALA A 142 4.51 8.64 9.65
N VAL A 143 3.22 8.29 9.77
CA VAL A 143 2.34 8.09 8.62
C VAL A 143 1.60 9.39 8.37
N VAL A 144 2.12 10.21 7.46
CA VAL A 144 1.68 11.60 7.23
C VAL A 144 0.73 11.67 6.04
N THR A 145 -0.40 12.34 6.22
CA THR A 145 -1.37 12.62 5.16
C THR A 145 -2.04 13.98 5.35
N ASP A 146 -2.57 14.57 4.27
CA ASP A 146 -3.52 15.69 4.31
C ASP A 146 -4.98 15.25 4.03
N GLY A 147 -5.19 13.96 3.76
CA GLY A 147 -6.48 13.37 3.41
C GLY A 147 -7.03 13.83 2.05
N SER A 148 -6.18 14.31 1.14
CA SER A 148 -6.60 14.84 -0.16
C SER A 148 -6.79 13.79 -1.25
N ALA A 149 -6.29 12.56 -1.06
CA ALA A 149 -6.43 11.46 -2.02
C ALA A 149 -6.67 10.10 -1.34
N VAL A 150 -7.57 10.05 -0.36
CA VAL A 150 -7.79 8.83 0.44
C VAL A 150 -8.41 7.72 -0.39
N LEU A 151 -7.65 6.66 -0.65
CA LEU A 151 -8.09 5.50 -1.43
C LEU A 151 -8.70 5.94 -2.79
N GLY A 152 -9.86 5.40 -3.16
CA GLY A 152 -10.67 5.86 -4.29
C GLY A 152 -11.72 6.92 -3.93
N LEU A 153 -11.70 7.47 -2.71
CA LEU A 153 -12.70 8.41 -2.18
C LEU A 153 -12.36 9.87 -2.50
N GLY A 154 -11.09 10.14 -2.86
CA GLY A 154 -10.60 11.47 -3.16
C GLY A 154 -10.38 12.32 -1.91
N ASN A 155 -10.65 13.61 -2.02
CA ASN A 155 -10.40 14.57 -0.95
C ASN A 155 -11.55 14.57 0.06
N ILE A 156 -11.37 13.83 1.16
CA ILE A 156 -12.34 13.72 2.26
C ILE A 156 -11.83 14.36 3.55
N GLY A 157 -10.63 14.93 3.51
CA GLY A 157 -10.00 15.66 4.61
C GLY A 157 -9.31 14.75 5.65
N PRO A 158 -8.50 15.35 6.52
CA PRO A 158 -7.57 14.64 7.42
C PRO A 158 -8.29 13.76 8.46
N ALA A 159 -9.42 14.22 8.99
CA ALA A 159 -10.17 13.48 10.01
C ALA A 159 -10.77 12.19 9.45
N ALA A 160 -11.28 12.24 8.22
CA ALA A 160 -11.83 11.06 7.54
C ALA A 160 -10.73 10.12 7.02
N ALA A 161 -9.50 10.61 6.84
CA ALA A 161 -8.32 9.80 6.49
C ALA A 161 -7.77 9.00 7.68
N LEU A 162 -7.98 9.47 8.91
CA LEU A 162 -7.38 8.89 10.12
C LEU A 162 -7.58 7.36 10.27
N PRO A 163 -8.77 6.78 9.98
CA PRO A 163 -8.94 5.33 10.04
C PRO A 163 -8.02 4.56 9.10
N VAL A 164 -7.70 5.09 7.91
CA VAL A 164 -6.76 4.49 6.96
C VAL A 164 -5.34 4.59 7.50
N MET A 165 -4.95 5.75 8.04
CA MET A 165 -3.61 5.97 8.60
C MET A 165 -3.35 5.10 9.84
N GLU A 166 -4.35 4.91 10.70
CA GLU A 166 -4.28 3.94 11.79
C GLU A 166 -4.09 2.51 11.26
N GLY A 167 -4.77 2.15 10.18
CA GLY A 167 -4.62 0.86 9.51
C GLY A 167 -3.19 0.65 9.03
N LYS A 168 -2.62 1.64 8.32
CA LYS A 168 -1.21 1.65 7.90
C LYS A 168 -0.26 1.46 9.07
N ALA A 169 -0.47 2.19 10.15
CA ALA A 169 0.36 2.07 11.35
C ALA A 169 0.25 0.68 12.02
N ALA A 170 -0.95 0.09 12.05
CA ALA A 170 -1.14 -1.27 12.54
C ALA A 170 -0.41 -2.31 11.66
N LEU A 171 -0.41 -2.12 10.33
CA LEU A 171 0.30 -2.99 9.38
C LEU A 171 1.82 -2.89 9.55
N PHE A 172 2.38 -1.68 9.73
CA PHE A 172 3.79 -1.49 10.11
C PHE A 172 4.15 -2.28 11.36
N LYS A 173 3.30 -2.21 12.39
CA LYS A 173 3.55 -2.91 13.65
C LYS A 173 3.46 -4.42 13.49
N GLN A 174 2.42 -4.90 12.82
CA GLN A 174 2.12 -6.32 12.67
C GLN A 174 3.17 -7.05 11.82
N PHE A 175 3.58 -6.46 10.69
CA PHE A 175 4.44 -7.14 9.73
C PHE A 175 5.93 -6.87 9.94
N ALA A 176 6.30 -5.68 10.40
CA ALA A 176 7.69 -5.25 10.52
C ALA A 176 8.15 -4.88 11.93
N ASN A 177 7.25 -4.95 12.93
CA ASN A 177 7.49 -4.46 14.28
C ASN A 177 7.98 -2.99 14.30
N VAL A 178 7.51 -2.18 13.37
CA VAL A 178 7.78 -0.73 13.31
C VAL A 178 6.70 0.01 14.09
N ASP A 179 7.11 0.93 14.97
CA ASP A 179 6.20 1.71 15.81
C ASP A 179 5.70 2.94 15.03
N ALA A 180 4.75 2.74 14.12
CA ALA A 180 4.20 3.81 13.29
C ALA A 180 3.10 4.60 14.00
N TRP A 181 2.98 5.90 13.70
CA TRP A 181 1.94 6.77 14.26
C TRP A 181 1.26 7.62 13.17
N PRO A 182 -0.08 7.69 13.12
CA PRO A 182 -0.80 8.51 12.15
C PRO A 182 -0.67 10.00 12.45
N VAL A 183 -0.38 10.79 11.41
CA VAL A 183 -0.22 12.26 11.46
C VAL A 183 -1.06 12.86 10.32
N CYS A 184 -2.36 13.05 10.56
CA CYS A 184 -3.25 13.72 9.62
C CYS A 184 -3.21 15.23 9.81
N LEU A 185 -2.72 15.97 8.80
CA LEU A 185 -2.53 17.42 8.86
C LEU A 185 -3.78 18.14 8.33
N ASP A 186 -4.33 19.07 9.11
CA ASP A 186 -5.44 19.94 8.69
C ASP A 186 -4.96 21.16 7.90
N THR A 187 -4.18 20.87 6.86
CA THR A 187 -3.72 21.82 5.86
C THR A 187 -3.46 21.08 4.55
N GLN A 188 -3.70 21.77 3.45
CA GLN A 188 -3.41 21.30 2.09
C GLN A 188 -2.43 22.25 1.38
N ASP A 189 -1.82 23.18 2.12
CA ASP A 189 -0.75 24.02 1.63
C ASP A 189 0.58 23.25 1.64
N THR A 190 1.25 23.21 0.49
CA THR A 190 2.48 22.44 0.30
C THR A 190 3.58 22.85 1.30
N GLU A 191 3.78 24.15 1.51
CA GLU A 191 4.84 24.66 2.38
C GLU A 191 4.51 24.44 3.86
N GLU A 192 3.24 24.56 4.26
CA GLU A 192 2.81 24.23 5.62
C GLU A 192 3.00 22.75 5.93
N ILE A 193 2.71 21.84 4.98
CA ILE A 193 2.97 20.40 5.13
C ILE A 193 4.47 20.15 5.30
N ILE A 194 5.30 20.65 4.37
CA ILE A 194 6.75 20.46 4.41
C ILE A 194 7.32 20.97 5.75
N ARG A 195 6.96 22.21 6.13
CA ARG A 195 7.39 22.83 7.38
C ARG A 195 6.96 22.01 8.60
N THR A 196 5.72 21.53 8.62
CA THR A 196 5.19 20.78 9.76
C THR A 196 5.89 19.44 9.91
N VAL A 197 6.08 18.70 8.82
CA VAL A 197 6.82 17.42 8.85
C VAL A 197 8.25 17.63 9.35
N LYS A 198 8.94 18.69 8.89
CA LYS A 198 10.27 19.05 9.39
C LYS A 198 10.32 19.32 10.89
N LEU A 199 9.31 20.01 11.43
CA LEU A 199 9.23 20.28 12.86
C LEU A 199 8.99 19.01 13.68
N LEU A 200 8.33 18.01 13.10
CA LEU A 200 8.04 16.71 13.75
C LEU A 200 9.18 15.68 13.61
N ALA A 201 10.03 15.82 12.59
CA ALA A 201 11.12 14.89 12.26
C ALA A 201 12.03 14.48 13.44
N PRO A 202 12.32 15.32 14.47
CA PRO A 202 13.12 14.89 15.61
C PRO A 202 12.59 13.63 16.33
N VAL A 203 11.28 13.36 16.28
CA VAL A 203 10.65 12.21 16.96
C VAL A 203 10.79 10.90 16.17
N PHE A 204 10.93 10.98 14.85
CA PHE A 204 10.78 9.84 13.95
C PHE A 204 12.11 9.39 13.34
N GLY A 205 12.20 8.08 13.06
CA GLY A 205 13.29 7.46 12.31
C GLY A 205 13.02 7.40 10.81
N GLY A 206 11.83 7.78 10.35
CA GLY A 206 11.43 7.88 8.95
C GLY A 206 10.02 8.46 8.80
N VAL A 207 9.67 8.87 7.57
CA VAL A 207 8.37 9.45 7.22
C VAL A 207 7.76 8.67 6.06
N ASN A 208 6.55 8.16 6.26
CA ASN A 208 5.72 7.56 5.23
C ASN A 208 4.62 8.57 4.83
N LEU A 209 4.75 9.20 3.66
CA LEU A 209 3.72 10.03 3.06
C LEU A 209 2.63 9.15 2.44
N GLU A 210 1.38 9.55 2.63
CA GLU A 210 0.22 8.72 2.28
C GLU A 210 -0.97 9.54 1.82
N ASP A 211 -1.69 9.07 0.79
CA ASP A 211 -2.97 9.63 0.35
C ASP A 211 -2.94 11.16 0.11
N ILE A 212 -1.82 11.67 -0.44
CA ILE A 212 -1.63 13.08 -0.81
C ILE A 212 -1.79 13.23 -2.32
N ALA A 213 -2.68 14.14 -2.75
CA ALA A 213 -3.01 14.33 -4.16
C ALA A 213 -1.82 14.89 -4.98
N ALA A 214 -1.66 14.33 -6.19
CA ALA A 214 -0.83 14.93 -7.23
C ALA A 214 -1.43 16.27 -7.72
N PRO A 215 -0.61 17.26 -8.10
CA PRO A 215 0.85 17.18 -8.21
C PRO A 215 1.61 17.52 -6.91
N ARG A 216 0.95 17.96 -5.83
CA ARG A 216 1.62 18.44 -4.61
C ARG A 216 2.50 17.38 -3.95
N CYS A 217 2.06 16.11 -3.98
CA CYS A 217 2.81 14.98 -3.44
C CYS A 217 4.27 14.94 -3.92
N PHE A 218 4.52 15.31 -5.19
CA PHE A 218 5.85 15.27 -5.78
C PHE A 218 6.78 16.31 -5.16
N GLU A 219 6.31 17.55 -5.02
CA GLU A 219 7.08 18.64 -4.42
C GLU A 219 7.30 18.40 -2.93
N ILE A 220 6.25 17.98 -2.20
CA ILE A 220 6.32 17.65 -0.78
C ILE A 220 7.37 16.57 -0.54
N GLU A 221 7.31 15.48 -1.30
CA GLU A 221 8.27 14.39 -1.16
C GLU A 221 9.70 14.85 -1.50
N ALA A 222 9.90 15.47 -2.67
CA ALA A 222 11.23 15.88 -3.11
C ALA A 222 11.92 16.82 -2.10
N ARG A 223 11.19 17.85 -1.63
CA ARG A 223 11.71 18.81 -0.64
C ARG A 223 11.97 18.14 0.72
N LEU A 224 11.10 17.24 1.16
CA LEU A 224 11.31 16.54 2.43
C LEU A 224 12.51 15.59 2.37
N ARG A 225 12.73 14.91 1.24
CA ARG A 225 13.91 14.06 1.03
C ARG A 225 15.21 14.88 0.99
N GLU A 226 15.18 16.07 0.40
CA GLU A 226 16.33 16.97 0.35
C GLU A 226 16.64 17.59 1.72
N GLU A 227 15.62 17.91 2.51
CA GLU A 227 15.77 18.73 3.72
C GLU A 227 15.81 17.94 5.04
N LEU A 228 15.58 16.63 5.01
CA LEU A 228 15.60 15.77 6.21
C LEU A 228 16.79 14.81 6.22
N ASP A 229 17.18 14.43 7.44
CA ASP A 229 18.22 13.45 7.74
C ASP A 229 17.66 12.03 7.98
N ILE A 230 16.38 11.83 7.65
CA ILE A 230 15.63 10.57 7.79
C ILE A 230 14.93 10.23 6.47
N PRO A 231 14.72 8.94 6.17
CA PRO A 231 14.15 8.53 4.91
C PRO A 231 12.68 8.97 4.82
N VAL A 232 12.32 9.54 3.68
CA VAL A 232 10.96 9.94 3.34
C VAL A 232 10.50 9.12 2.14
N PHE A 233 9.39 8.42 2.31
CA PHE A 233 8.84 7.49 1.34
C PHE A 233 7.38 7.82 1.11
N HIS A 234 6.95 7.92 -0.15
CA HIS A 234 5.55 7.99 -0.50
C HIS A 234 5.04 6.64 -0.98
N ASP A 235 4.15 5.99 -0.22
CA ASP A 235 3.74 4.60 -0.52
C ASP A 235 2.93 4.48 -1.80
N ASP A 236 1.99 5.40 -2.06
CA ASP A 236 1.22 5.39 -3.31
C ASP A 236 2.08 5.55 -4.57
N GLN A 237 3.29 6.12 -4.43
CA GLN A 237 4.27 6.23 -5.51
C GLN A 237 5.16 4.99 -5.55
N HIS A 238 6.11 4.92 -4.63
CA HIS A 238 7.20 3.96 -4.68
C HIS A 238 6.78 2.59 -4.20
N GLY A 239 5.87 2.49 -3.22
CA GLY A 239 5.30 1.22 -2.78
C GLY A 239 4.61 0.51 -3.93
N THR A 240 3.73 1.22 -4.63
CA THR A 240 3.06 0.74 -5.84
C THR A 240 4.07 0.34 -6.92
N ALA A 241 5.13 1.13 -7.13
CA ALA A 241 6.18 0.82 -8.11
C ALA A 241 6.93 -0.49 -7.77
N ILE A 242 7.35 -0.66 -6.51
CA ILE A 242 8.04 -1.86 -6.03
C ILE A 242 7.21 -3.11 -6.30
N VAL A 243 5.94 -3.13 -5.87
CA VAL A 243 5.09 -4.33 -6.00
C VAL A 243 4.68 -4.59 -7.45
N THR A 244 4.52 -3.55 -8.26
CA THR A 244 4.29 -3.67 -9.70
C THR A 244 5.48 -4.30 -10.40
N LEU A 245 6.70 -3.84 -10.09
CA LEU A 245 7.92 -4.41 -10.64
C LEU A 245 8.09 -5.87 -10.20
N ALA A 246 7.88 -6.18 -8.93
CA ALA A 246 7.96 -7.55 -8.41
C ALA A 246 7.02 -8.51 -9.16
N ALA A 247 5.75 -8.11 -9.32
CA ALA A 247 4.78 -8.87 -10.12
C ALA A 247 5.22 -9.01 -11.57
N LEU A 248 5.71 -7.93 -12.20
CA LEU A 248 6.10 -7.93 -13.61
C LEU A 248 7.29 -8.85 -13.87
N VAL A 249 8.30 -8.88 -12.99
CA VAL A 249 9.45 -9.78 -13.10
C VAL A 249 8.98 -11.23 -13.20
N ASN A 250 8.06 -11.65 -12.32
CA ASN A 250 7.52 -13.00 -12.34
C ASN A 250 6.55 -13.25 -13.50
N ALA A 251 5.72 -12.28 -13.88
CA ALA A 251 4.84 -12.40 -15.04
C ALA A 251 5.63 -12.60 -16.34
N LEU A 252 6.73 -11.85 -16.52
CA LEU A 252 7.63 -11.99 -17.67
C LEU A 252 8.29 -13.38 -17.72
N ARG A 253 8.66 -13.95 -16.57
CA ARG A 253 9.16 -15.33 -16.47
C ARG A 253 8.10 -16.37 -16.88
N VAL A 254 6.84 -16.15 -16.53
CA VAL A 254 5.72 -17.04 -16.92
C VAL A 254 5.55 -17.08 -18.45
N VAL A 255 5.71 -15.95 -19.13
CA VAL A 255 5.54 -15.83 -20.59
C VAL A 255 6.85 -15.89 -21.38
N ASP A 256 7.97 -16.21 -20.72
CA ASP A 256 9.33 -16.27 -21.30
C ASP A 256 9.74 -15.02 -22.11
N LYS A 257 9.47 -13.83 -21.55
CA LYS A 257 9.84 -12.53 -22.14
C LYS A 257 10.86 -11.80 -21.28
N LYS A 258 11.65 -10.92 -21.90
CA LYS A 258 12.63 -10.07 -21.21
C LYS A 258 12.12 -8.63 -21.13
N ILE A 259 12.29 -7.99 -19.97
CA ILE A 259 11.83 -6.61 -19.73
C ILE A 259 12.38 -5.60 -20.72
N ALA A 260 13.59 -5.82 -21.24
CA ALA A 260 14.25 -4.94 -22.20
C ALA A 260 13.64 -5.00 -23.61
N ASP A 261 12.92 -6.08 -23.93
CA ASP A 261 12.43 -6.38 -25.28
C ASP A 261 10.92 -6.15 -25.44
N VAL A 262 10.18 -6.04 -24.32
CA VAL A 262 8.71 -5.91 -24.32
C VAL A 262 8.23 -4.47 -24.50
N LYS A 263 7.11 -4.31 -25.21
CA LYS A 263 6.38 -3.04 -25.30
C LYS A 263 5.41 -2.90 -24.12
N ILE A 264 5.70 -1.95 -23.23
CA ILE A 264 4.94 -1.66 -22.02
C ILE A 264 4.09 -0.40 -22.23
N VAL A 265 2.78 -0.53 -22.04
CA VAL A 265 1.83 0.59 -22.05
C VAL A 265 1.37 0.87 -20.63
N VAL A 266 1.60 2.10 -20.16
CA VAL A 266 1.18 2.54 -18.81
C VAL A 266 0.02 3.53 -18.96
N SER A 267 -1.12 3.23 -18.35
CA SER A 267 -2.27 4.14 -18.27
C SER A 267 -2.29 4.84 -16.93
N GLY A 268 -2.12 6.16 -16.95
CA GLY A 268 -1.99 7.00 -15.76
C GLY A 268 -0.56 7.48 -15.59
N VAL A 269 -0.40 8.81 -15.59
CA VAL A 269 0.88 9.51 -15.38
C VAL A 269 0.85 10.35 -14.11
N GLY A 270 0.06 9.93 -13.12
CA GLY A 270 0.04 10.51 -11.79
C GLY A 270 1.22 10.01 -10.94
N ALA A 271 1.04 10.06 -9.62
CA ALA A 271 2.04 9.67 -8.62
C ALA A 271 2.55 8.23 -8.84
N ALA A 272 1.66 7.24 -8.77
CA ALA A 272 1.99 5.82 -8.99
C ALA A 272 2.60 5.55 -10.38
N GLY A 273 1.97 6.04 -11.44
CA GLY A 273 2.41 5.78 -12.82
C GLY A 273 3.82 6.33 -13.10
N SER A 274 4.12 7.54 -12.61
CA SER A 274 5.44 8.15 -12.77
C SER A 274 6.53 7.35 -12.04
N ALA A 275 6.25 6.86 -10.84
CA ALA A 275 7.18 6.04 -10.07
C ALA A 275 7.38 4.64 -10.69
N ILE A 276 6.31 4.00 -11.16
CA ILE A 276 6.38 2.73 -11.90
C ILE A 276 7.28 2.89 -13.12
N ILE A 277 7.06 3.90 -13.96
CA ILE A 277 7.85 4.13 -15.18
C ILE A 277 9.34 4.30 -14.84
N GLN A 278 9.66 5.09 -13.81
CA GLN A 278 11.04 5.31 -13.37
C GLN A 278 11.70 4.01 -12.91
N LEU A 279 11.02 3.22 -12.09
CA LEU A 279 11.56 1.97 -11.56
C LEU A 279 11.70 0.90 -12.66
N LEU A 280 10.74 0.81 -13.59
CA LEU A 280 10.85 -0.06 -14.76
C LEU A 280 12.05 0.31 -15.64
N LYS A 281 12.29 1.61 -15.85
CA LYS A 281 13.49 2.08 -16.56
C LYS A 281 14.77 1.71 -15.82
N ALA A 282 14.80 1.85 -14.49
CA ALA A 282 15.94 1.43 -13.67
C ALA A 282 16.21 -0.09 -13.81
N GLN A 283 15.17 -0.92 -13.93
CA GLN A 283 15.29 -2.35 -14.22
C GLN A 283 15.64 -2.67 -15.70
N GLY A 284 15.76 -1.66 -16.56
CA GLY A 284 16.20 -1.83 -17.95
C GLY A 284 15.08 -1.96 -18.99
N ALA A 285 13.83 -1.61 -18.65
CA ALA A 285 12.76 -1.47 -19.63
C ALA A 285 13.09 -0.37 -20.66
N ARG A 286 12.93 -0.68 -21.95
CA ARG A 286 13.30 0.24 -23.06
C ARG A 286 12.10 0.84 -23.77
N HIS A 287 11.05 0.04 -23.98
CA HIS A 287 9.90 0.42 -24.81
C HIS A 287 8.69 0.70 -23.92
N ILE A 288 8.63 1.91 -23.35
CA ILE A 288 7.52 2.36 -22.52
C ILE A 288 6.74 3.46 -23.25
N VAL A 289 5.41 3.30 -23.35
CA VAL A 289 4.47 4.35 -23.78
C VAL A 289 3.52 4.63 -22.63
N ALA A 290 3.63 5.82 -22.04
CA ALA A 290 2.72 6.26 -20.99
C ALA A 290 1.59 7.10 -21.60
N ALA A 291 0.34 6.89 -21.17
CA ALA A 291 -0.81 7.64 -21.63
C ALA A 291 -1.50 8.36 -20.47
N GLY A 292 -1.74 9.66 -20.66
CA GLY A 292 -2.61 10.48 -19.82
C GLY A 292 -4.02 10.56 -20.40
N ARG A 293 -4.83 11.47 -19.85
CA ARG A 293 -6.20 11.73 -20.34
C ARG A 293 -6.26 12.21 -21.79
N SER A 294 -5.21 12.89 -22.26
CA SER A 294 -5.13 13.46 -23.61
C SER A 294 -4.48 12.53 -24.64
N GLY A 295 -4.09 11.32 -24.26
CA GLY A 295 -3.33 10.40 -25.12
C GLY A 295 -1.91 10.13 -24.61
N ALA A 296 -1.08 9.58 -25.48
CA ALA A 296 0.31 9.24 -25.19
C ALA A 296 1.13 10.49 -24.82
N ILE A 297 2.05 10.35 -23.87
CA ILE A 297 3.04 11.36 -23.53
C ILE A 297 4.22 11.26 -24.49
N HIS A 298 4.60 12.38 -25.12
CA HIS A 298 5.67 12.41 -26.13
C HIS A 298 6.35 13.77 -26.23
N LYS A 299 7.56 13.81 -26.81
CA LYS A 299 8.40 15.02 -26.94
C LYS A 299 7.84 16.14 -27.84
N GLY A 300 6.75 15.86 -28.55
CA GLY A 300 6.10 16.80 -29.47
C GLY A 300 5.11 17.74 -28.79
N GLU A 301 4.84 17.54 -27.51
CA GLU A 301 3.97 18.38 -26.69
C GLU A 301 4.75 19.04 -25.55
N THR A 302 4.27 20.20 -25.10
CA THR A 302 4.79 20.89 -23.91
C THR A 302 3.91 20.57 -22.72
N TYR A 303 4.52 20.09 -21.63
CA TYR A 303 3.85 19.83 -20.37
C TYR A 303 4.18 20.92 -19.34
N ASN A 304 3.21 21.26 -18.49
CA ASN A 304 3.38 22.30 -17.47
C ASN A 304 4.00 21.77 -16.16
N ASP A 305 4.21 20.46 -16.09
CA ASP A 305 4.71 19.77 -14.91
C ASP A 305 5.99 19.00 -15.24
N SER A 306 6.89 18.93 -14.26
CA SER A 306 8.21 18.33 -14.42
C SER A 306 8.14 16.82 -14.65
N HIS A 307 7.19 16.13 -14.03
CA HIS A 307 7.07 14.67 -14.14
C HIS A 307 6.68 14.22 -15.55
N ARG A 308 5.69 14.83 -16.21
CA ARG A 308 5.35 14.48 -17.60
C ARG A 308 6.42 14.91 -18.58
N THR A 309 7.07 16.04 -18.32
CA THR A 309 8.25 16.47 -19.10
C THR A 309 9.34 15.40 -19.04
N TRP A 310 9.67 14.93 -17.83
CA TRP A 310 10.62 13.84 -17.66
C TRP A 310 10.17 12.57 -18.38
N ILE A 311 8.91 12.16 -18.27
CA ILE A 311 8.36 10.99 -18.97
C ILE A 311 8.52 11.14 -20.49
N ALA A 312 8.15 12.29 -21.06
CA ALA A 312 8.28 12.57 -22.49
C ALA A 312 9.74 12.49 -22.97
N GLU A 313 10.67 13.01 -22.17
CA GLU A 313 12.10 13.02 -22.49
C GLU A 313 12.74 11.62 -22.41
N ASN A 314 12.24 10.78 -21.50
CA ASN A 314 12.87 9.53 -21.10
C ASN A 314 12.19 8.27 -21.62
N THR A 315 10.95 8.35 -22.11
CA THR A 315 10.17 7.22 -22.63
C THR A 315 9.76 7.48 -24.09
N ASN A 316 9.01 6.55 -24.69
CA ASN A 316 8.39 6.72 -25.99
C ASN A 316 9.36 7.25 -27.08
N GLN A 317 10.53 6.61 -27.21
CA GLN A 317 11.61 7.07 -28.09
C GLN A 317 11.19 7.12 -29.56
N GLU A 318 10.21 6.29 -29.94
CA GLU A 318 9.63 6.22 -31.27
C GLU A 318 8.63 7.38 -31.55
N GLY A 319 8.29 8.17 -30.53
CA GLY A 319 7.44 9.35 -30.69
C GLY A 319 5.98 9.04 -31.00
N PHE A 320 5.43 7.93 -30.48
CA PHE A 320 4.02 7.59 -30.66
C PHE A 320 3.11 8.69 -30.07
N ALA A 321 2.17 9.19 -30.87
CA ALA A 321 1.29 10.32 -30.52
C ALA A 321 -0.20 9.99 -30.76
N GLY A 322 -0.64 8.84 -30.23
CA GLY A 322 -2.02 8.36 -30.35
C GLY A 322 -2.74 8.21 -29.00
N THR A 323 -3.92 7.61 -29.06
CA THR A 323 -4.74 7.26 -27.89
C THR A 323 -4.15 6.07 -27.12
N LEU A 324 -4.61 5.86 -25.88
CA LEU A 324 -4.28 4.66 -25.10
C LEU A 324 -4.65 3.37 -25.86
N HIS A 325 -5.81 3.35 -26.50
CA HIS A 325 -6.33 2.20 -27.23
C HIS A 325 -5.44 1.83 -28.43
N GLU A 326 -4.95 2.83 -29.17
CA GLU A 326 -4.01 2.61 -30.27
C GLU A 326 -2.64 2.16 -29.75
N ALA A 327 -2.20 2.64 -28.58
CA ALA A 327 -0.92 2.25 -27.99
C ALA A 327 -0.90 0.76 -27.60
N LEU A 328 -2.05 0.21 -27.20
CA LEU A 328 -2.23 -1.20 -26.79
C LEU A 328 -2.07 -2.20 -27.92
N VAL A 329 -2.26 -1.80 -29.18
CA VAL A 329 -2.12 -2.70 -30.32
C VAL A 329 -0.70 -3.28 -30.34
N GLY A 330 -0.61 -4.60 -30.25
CA GLY A 330 0.66 -5.34 -30.17
C GLY A 330 1.50 -5.05 -28.93
N ALA A 331 0.95 -4.45 -27.87
CA ALA A 331 1.66 -4.29 -26.60
C ALA A 331 1.78 -5.63 -25.87
N ASP A 332 2.92 -5.88 -25.24
CA ASP A 332 3.15 -7.08 -24.43
C ASP A 332 2.60 -6.93 -23.02
N VAL A 333 2.66 -5.71 -22.48
CA VAL A 333 2.32 -5.42 -21.09
C VAL A 333 1.43 -4.19 -21.04
N PHE A 334 0.32 -4.29 -20.32
CA PHE A 334 -0.49 -3.15 -19.89
C PHE A 334 -0.39 -2.99 -18.37
N ILE A 335 -0.16 -1.76 -17.91
CA ILE A 335 -0.19 -1.38 -16.49
C ILE A 335 -1.14 -0.20 -16.32
N GLY A 336 -2.27 -0.43 -15.66
CA GLY A 336 -3.27 0.57 -15.33
C GLY A 336 -3.17 1.03 -13.88
N VAL A 337 -3.05 2.35 -13.69
CA VAL A 337 -3.12 3.04 -12.39
C VAL A 337 -3.92 4.34 -12.54
N SER A 338 -5.04 4.29 -13.28
CA SER A 338 -5.75 5.51 -13.69
C SER A 338 -7.22 5.53 -13.27
N ALA A 339 -8.11 4.98 -14.10
CA ALA A 339 -9.55 5.16 -13.98
C ALA A 339 -10.31 3.87 -14.31
N PRO A 340 -11.51 3.68 -13.74
CA PRO A 340 -12.29 2.47 -13.93
C PRO A 340 -12.84 2.33 -15.35
N ASN A 341 -12.94 1.10 -15.85
CA ASN A 341 -13.64 0.71 -17.09
C ASN A 341 -13.24 1.51 -18.34
N ILE A 342 -11.95 1.79 -18.52
CA ILE A 342 -11.43 2.52 -19.68
C ILE A 342 -11.05 1.60 -20.85
N LEU A 343 -10.96 0.28 -20.62
CA LEU A 343 -10.66 -0.72 -21.65
C LEU A 343 -11.79 -1.76 -21.75
N GLY A 344 -12.08 -2.14 -22.99
CA GLY A 344 -13.00 -3.23 -23.37
C GLY A 344 -12.27 -4.50 -23.81
N GLU A 345 -13.04 -5.54 -24.13
CA GLU A 345 -12.52 -6.85 -24.56
C GLU A 345 -11.67 -6.75 -25.83
N GLU A 346 -12.13 -5.96 -26.80
CA GLU A 346 -11.46 -5.70 -28.08
C GLU A 346 -10.07 -5.08 -27.91
N HIS A 347 -9.87 -4.30 -26.85
CA HIS A 347 -8.59 -3.66 -26.58
C HIS A 347 -7.57 -4.68 -26.09
N ILE A 348 -7.97 -5.57 -25.18
CA ILE A 348 -7.09 -6.65 -24.69
C ILE A 348 -6.81 -7.67 -25.80
N ALA A 349 -7.82 -8.00 -26.62
CA ALA A 349 -7.66 -8.89 -27.77
C ALA A 349 -6.69 -8.35 -28.84
N SER A 350 -6.45 -7.03 -28.88
CA SER A 350 -5.50 -6.39 -29.81
C SER A 350 -4.04 -6.41 -29.35
N MET A 351 -3.79 -6.82 -28.09
CA MET A 351 -2.44 -6.93 -27.52
C MET A 351 -1.66 -8.09 -28.15
N ALA A 352 -0.36 -8.16 -27.86
CA ALA A 352 0.50 -9.25 -28.32
C ALA A 352 0.06 -10.61 -27.75
N THR A 353 0.48 -11.71 -28.39
CA THR A 353 0.34 -13.05 -27.81
C THR A 353 1.07 -13.12 -26.47
N ASP A 354 0.50 -13.85 -25.51
CA ASP A 354 0.98 -13.94 -24.14
C ASP A 354 1.11 -12.55 -23.47
N ALA A 355 0.09 -11.72 -23.66
CA ALA A 355 0.00 -10.41 -23.03
C ALA A 355 -0.12 -10.51 -21.50
N ILE A 356 0.42 -9.51 -20.82
CA ILE A 356 0.33 -9.31 -19.37
C ILE A 356 -0.54 -8.07 -19.12
N VAL A 357 -1.56 -8.20 -18.28
CA VAL A 357 -2.50 -7.12 -17.96
C VAL A 357 -2.56 -6.89 -16.45
N PHE A 358 -2.04 -5.75 -15.99
CA PHE A 358 -2.18 -5.29 -14.61
C PHE A 358 -3.21 -4.16 -14.57
N ALA A 359 -4.38 -4.42 -14.01
CA ALA A 359 -5.48 -3.45 -13.88
C ALA A 359 -5.67 -3.09 -12.39
N MET A 360 -4.99 -2.02 -11.94
CA MET A 360 -4.79 -1.75 -10.52
C MET A 360 -5.63 -0.57 -9.98
N ALA A 361 -6.49 0.04 -10.80
CA ALA A 361 -7.46 1.02 -10.29
C ALA A 361 -8.39 0.39 -9.24
N ASN A 362 -8.61 1.12 -8.13
CA ASN A 362 -9.49 0.72 -7.04
C ASN A 362 -10.66 1.71 -6.91
N PRO A 363 -11.87 1.24 -6.50
CA PRO A 363 -12.24 -0.16 -6.28
C PRO A 363 -12.56 -0.93 -7.58
N THR A 364 -12.72 -0.22 -8.69
CA THR A 364 -13.08 -0.79 -10.00
C THR A 364 -11.87 -0.68 -10.95
N PRO A 365 -11.35 -1.81 -11.46
CA PRO A 365 -10.20 -1.81 -12.36
C PRO A 365 -10.45 -1.15 -13.73
N GLU A 366 -9.37 -0.91 -14.48
CA GLU A 366 -9.39 -0.36 -15.83
C GLU A 366 -10.15 -1.25 -16.84
N VAL A 367 -10.12 -2.56 -16.61
CA VAL A 367 -10.81 -3.61 -17.38
C VAL A 367 -11.32 -4.69 -16.43
N ASP A 368 -12.46 -5.29 -16.73
CA ASP A 368 -12.93 -6.44 -15.96
C ASP A 368 -11.91 -7.60 -16.03
N PRO A 369 -11.38 -8.09 -14.89
CA PRO A 369 -10.34 -9.12 -14.88
C PRO A 369 -10.77 -10.43 -15.55
N SER A 370 -12.07 -10.76 -15.51
CA SER A 370 -12.63 -11.96 -16.15
C SER A 370 -12.75 -11.82 -17.68
N VAL A 371 -12.77 -10.60 -18.18
CA VAL A 371 -12.70 -10.29 -19.62
C VAL A 371 -11.24 -10.31 -20.05
N ALA A 372 -10.35 -9.66 -19.30
CA ALA A 372 -8.93 -9.64 -19.60
C ALA A 372 -8.31 -11.05 -19.65
N SER A 373 -8.70 -11.94 -18.74
CA SER A 373 -8.15 -13.31 -18.65
C SER A 373 -8.52 -14.23 -19.81
N ARG A 374 -9.44 -13.82 -20.69
CA ARG A 374 -9.77 -14.56 -21.92
C ARG A 374 -8.73 -14.35 -23.02
N HIS A 375 -7.97 -13.26 -22.93
CA HIS A 375 -7.07 -12.79 -24.00
C HIS A 375 -5.62 -12.63 -23.50
N ALA A 376 -5.43 -12.27 -22.24
CA ALA A 376 -4.11 -12.14 -21.61
C ALA A 376 -3.68 -13.44 -20.92
N ALA A 377 -2.39 -13.76 -21.01
CA ALA A 377 -1.82 -14.93 -20.34
C ALA A 377 -1.71 -14.73 -18.82
N VAL A 378 -1.46 -13.49 -18.38
CA VAL A 378 -1.35 -13.14 -16.95
C VAL A 378 -2.19 -11.90 -16.68
N VAL A 379 -3.04 -11.99 -15.65
CA VAL A 379 -3.85 -10.86 -15.17
C VAL A 379 -3.58 -10.65 -13.69
N ALA A 380 -3.38 -9.39 -13.30
CA ALA A 380 -3.21 -8.97 -11.91
C ALA A 380 -4.04 -7.72 -11.62
N THR A 381 -4.44 -7.55 -10.36
CA THR A 381 -5.30 -6.43 -9.93
C THR A 381 -4.93 -5.93 -8.54
N GLY A 382 -5.46 -4.77 -8.13
CA GLY A 382 -5.37 -4.32 -6.74
C GLY A 382 -6.34 -5.03 -5.77
N ARG A 383 -7.27 -5.84 -6.30
CA ARG A 383 -8.36 -6.45 -5.53
C ARG A 383 -7.96 -7.79 -4.92
N SER A 384 -8.43 -8.04 -3.71
CA SER A 384 -8.14 -9.27 -2.95
C SER A 384 -9.01 -10.48 -3.34
N ASP A 385 -10.08 -10.28 -4.10
CA ASP A 385 -10.97 -11.35 -4.54
C ASP A 385 -10.54 -12.01 -5.86
N PHE A 386 -9.45 -11.56 -6.46
CA PHE A 386 -8.83 -12.16 -7.65
C PHE A 386 -7.41 -12.69 -7.34
N PRO A 387 -6.91 -13.67 -8.13
CA PRO A 387 -5.50 -14.04 -8.09
C PRO A 387 -4.59 -12.84 -8.39
N ASN A 388 -3.32 -12.95 -8.01
CA ASN A 388 -2.29 -11.94 -8.26
C ASN A 388 -2.67 -10.54 -7.75
N GLN A 389 -3.02 -10.44 -6.46
CA GLN A 389 -3.26 -9.13 -5.86
C GLN A 389 -1.95 -8.36 -5.73
N ILE A 390 -1.84 -7.22 -6.41
CA ILE A 390 -0.75 -6.26 -6.27
C ILE A 390 -1.10 -5.31 -5.12
N ASN A 391 -0.38 -5.44 -4.01
CA ASN A 391 -0.70 -4.72 -2.77
C ASN A 391 0.57 -4.20 -2.08
N ASN A 392 0.62 -2.90 -1.81
CA ASN A 392 1.76 -2.20 -1.23
C ASN A 392 2.19 -2.73 0.14
N VAL A 393 1.31 -3.46 0.86
CA VAL A 393 1.63 -4.16 2.12
C VAL A 393 2.82 -5.12 1.97
N LEU A 394 3.09 -5.63 0.77
CA LEU A 394 4.27 -6.46 0.52
C LEU A 394 5.59 -5.67 0.56
N ALA A 395 5.55 -4.35 0.37
CA ALA A 395 6.73 -3.50 0.23
C ALA A 395 6.99 -2.65 1.50
N PHE A 396 6.09 -1.74 1.86
CA PHE A 396 6.39 -0.70 2.85
C PHE A 396 6.86 -1.21 4.22
N PRO A 397 6.33 -2.32 4.79
CA PRO A 397 6.80 -2.78 6.10
C PRO A 397 8.27 -3.22 6.04
N GLY A 398 8.62 -4.03 5.03
CA GLY A 398 9.98 -4.56 4.86
C GLY A 398 10.97 -3.47 4.47
N LEU A 399 10.57 -2.57 3.57
CA LEU A 399 11.37 -1.43 3.15
C LEU A 399 11.77 -0.57 4.36
N PHE A 400 10.82 -0.13 5.18
CA PHE A 400 11.13 0.67 6.36
C PHE A 400 11.92 -0.11 7.41
N ARG A 401 11.66 -1.41 7.60
CA ARG A 401 12.48 -2.22 8.50
C ARG A 401 13.95 -2.18 8.08
N GLY A 402 14.23 -2.44 6.80
CA GLY A 402 15.59 -2.37 6.24
C GLY A 402 16.22 -0.98 6.35
N LEU A 403 15.45 0.08 6.03
CA LEU A 403 15.91 1.47 6.18
C LEU A 403 16.29 1.81 7.64
N LEU A 404 15.45 1.40 8.59
CA LEU A 404 15.66 1.63 10.02
C LEU A 404 16.81 0.79 10.58
N ASP A 405 17.03 -0.42 10.08
CA ASP A 405 18.18 -1.24 10.50
C ASP A 405 19.50 -0.68 9.95
N ALA A 406 19.50 -0.27 8.68
CA ALA A 406 20.67 0.33 8.03
C ALA A 406 21.05 1.72 8.58
N GLY A 407 20.10 2.42 9.22
CA GLY A 407 20.30 3.83 9.56
C GLY A 407 20.35 4.73 8.33
N ALA A 408 19.65 4.35 7.26
CA ALA A 408 19.61 5.11 6.02
C ALA A 408 18.98 6.50 6.22
N SER A 409 19.46 7.49 5.48
CA SER A 409 18.89 8.85 5.45
C SER A 409 18.11 9.13 4.16
N ASP A 410 18.29 8.31 3.12
CA ASP A 410 17.64 8.47 1.80
C ASP A 410 17.30 7.09 1.20
N ILE A 411 16.52 7.08 0.11
CA ILE A 411 16.01 5.87 -0.55
C ILE A 411 16.42 5.85 -2.03
N THR A 412 17.42 5.05 -2.39
CA THR A 412 17.90 5.03 -3.79
C THR A 412 17.04 4.13 -4.69
N PRO A 413 17.05 4.33 -6.02
CA PRO A 413 16.42 3.41 -6.97
C PRO A 413 16.88 1.96 -6.79
N ASP A 414 18.17 1.73 -6.48
CA ASP A 414 18.72 0.39 -6.25
C ASP A 414 18.07 -0.28 -5.03
N MET A 415 17.74 0.47 -3.98
CA MET A 415 17.02 -0.05 -2.81
C MET A 415 15.57 -0.43 -3.17
N LEU A 416 14.91 0.34 -4.02
CA LEU A 416 13.56 0.03 -4.51
C LEU A 416 13.56 -1.22 -5.41
N VAL A 417 14.57 -1.36 -6.27
CA VAL A 417 14.78 -2.55 -7.11
C VAL A 417 15.05 -3.77 -6.23
N ALA A 418 15.95 -3.66 -5.24
CA ALA A 418 16.26 -4.74 -4.31
C ALA A 418 15.02 -5.21 -3.53
N ALA A 419 14.16 -4.27 -3.11
CA ALA A 419 12.87 -4.61 -2.49
C ALA A 419 11.95 -5.37 -3.46
N ALA A 420 11.86 -4.95 -4.71
CA ALA A 420 11.02 -5.60 -5.72
C ALA A 420 11.51 -7.02 -6.05
N GLU A 421 12.82 -7.20 -6.21
CA GLU A 421 13.45 -8.49 -6.46
C GLU A 421 13.27 -9.44 -5.26
N ALA A 422 13.42 -8.93 -4.03
CA ALA A 422 13.15 -9.73 -2.83
C ALA A 422 11.71 -10.25 -2.79
N ILE A 423 10.72 -9.41 -3.12
CA ILE A 423 9.31 -9.85 -3.21
C ILE A 423 9.12 -10.88 -4.34
N ALA A 424 9.68 -10.62 -5.52
CA ALA A 424 9.55 -11.53 -6.66
C ALA A 424 10.13 -12.92 -6.36
N ASN A 425 11.30 -12.97 -5.71
CA ASN A 425 12.01 -14.20 -5.36
C ASN A 425 11.31 -15.03 -4.27
N ARG A 426 10.28 -14.50 -3.60
CA ARG A 426 9.45 -15.29 -2.67
C ARG A 426 8.57 -16.32 -3.38
N VAL A 427 8.26 -16.11 -4.65
CA VAL A 427 7.55 -17.09 -5.47
C VAL A 427 8.55 -18.06 -6.09
N ASN A 428 8.52 -19.30 -5.63
CA ASN A 428 9.46 -20.32 -6.10
C ASN A 428 9.11 -20.79 -7.52
N ASP A 429 10.12 -21.26 -8.26
CA ASP A 429 9.98 -21.72 -9.66
C ASP A 429 8.94 -22.83 -9.85
N ASN A 430 8.75 -23.68 -8.83
CA ASN A 430 7.77 -24.77 -8.86
C ASN A 430 6.33 -24.32 -8.53
N GLU A 431 6.16 -23.11 -8.02
CA GLU A 431 4.86 -22.49 -7.69
C GLU A 431 4.45 -21.44 -8.72
N LEU A 432 5.44 -20.83 -9.39
CA LEU A 432 5.25 -19.77 -10.37
C LEU A 432 4.34 -20.23 -11.52
N ASN A 433 3.23 -19.52 -11.70
CA ASN A 433 2.31 -19.73 -12.82
C ASN A 433 1.47 -18.46 -13.06
N ALA A 434 0.63 -18.47 -14.11
CA ALA A 434 -0.21 -17.33 -14.49
C ALA A 434 -1.14 -16.79 -13.38
N SER A 435 -1.49 -17.63 -12.39
CA SER A 435 -2.34 -17.26 -11.24
C SER A 435 -1.57 -17.04 -9.95
N TYR A 436 -0.23 -17.15 -9.97
CA TYR A 436 0.63 -16.97 -8.80
C TYR A 436 1.98 -16.36 -9.19
N ILE A 437 2.00 -15.05 -9.39
CA ILE A 437 3.22 -14.26 -9.74
C ILE A 437 3.72 -13.39 -8.57
N ILE A 438 2.94 -13.27 -7.50
CA ILE A 438 3.25 -12.42 -6.35
C ILE A 438 2.87 -13.19 -5.08
N PRO A 439 3.69 -13.14 -4.00
CA PRO A 439 3.41 -13.92 -2.80
C PRO A 439 2.18 -13.39 -2.06
N SER A 440 1.69 -14.19 -1.12
CA SER A 440 0.63 -13.74 -0.21
C SER A 440 1.14 -12.62 0.71
N ILE A 441 0.29 -11.64 1.01
CA ILE A 441 0.57 -10.61 2.04
C ILE A 441 0.83 -11.22 3.43
N PHE A 442 0.42 -12.47 3.65
CA PHE A 442 0.58 -13.20 4.90
C PHE A 442 1.76 -14.18 4.89
N ASP A 443 2.57 -14.21 3.82
CA ASP A 443 3.82 -14.97 3.87
C ASP A 443 4.75 -14.32 4.92
N PRO A 444 5.08 -15.04 6.02
CA PRO A 444 5.82 -14.47 7.13
C PRO A 444 7.28 -14.10 6.79
N HIS A 445 7.81 -14.53 5.64
CA HIS A 445 9.19 -14.28 5.25
C HIS A 445 9.36 -13.04 4.37
N VAL A 446 8.30 -12.59 3.67
CA VAL A 446 8.40 -11.46 2.72
C VAL A 446 9.02 -10.24 3.38
N THR A 447 8.53 -9.84 4.56
CA THR A 447 9.01 -8.64 5.24
C THR A 447 10.48 -8.74 5.65
N ALA A 448 10.92 -9.91 6.12
CA ALA A 448 12.30 -10.13 6.53
C ALA A 448 13.26 -10.11 5.32
N ASP A 449 12.87 -10.76 4.22
CA ASP A 449 13.68 -10.82 3.00
C ASP A 449 13.79 -9.44 2.34
N VAL A 450 12.70 -8.68 2.27
CA VAL A 450 12.72 -7.29 1.78
C VAL A 450 13.61 -6.42 2.67
N ALA A 451 13.48 -6.52 4.01
CA ALA A 451 14.31 -5.75 4.92
C ALA A 451 15.80 -6.03 4.73
N ALA A 452 16.19 -7.30 4.64
CA ALA A 452 17.58 -7.71 4.43
C ALA A 452 18.14 -7.21 3.09
N ALA A 453 17.34 -7.31 2.01
CA ALA A 453 17.76 -6.82 0.69
C ALA A 453 17.94 -5.30 0.67
N VAL A 454 17.04 -4.56 1.30
CA VAL A 454 17.08 -3.10 1.40
C VAL A 454 18.25 -2.64 2.28
N GLU A 455 18.48 -3.29 3.42
CA GLU A 455 19.61 -3.01 4.30
C GLU A 455 20.95 -3.23 3.57
N ALA A 456 21.08 -4.35 2.85
CA ALA A 456 22.26 -4.64 2.05
C ALA A 456 22.50 -3.58 0.95
N ALA A 457 21.43 -3.16 0.25
CA ALA A 457 21.51 -2.12 -0.77
C ALA A 457 21.90 -0.76 -0.17
N ALA A 458 21.34 -0.39 0.99
CA ALA A 458 21.69 0.84 1.71
C ALA A 458 23.17 0.90 2.06
N HIS A 459 23.72 -0.19 2.59
CA HIS A 459 25.13 -0.27 2.94
C HIS A 459 26.03 -0.19 1.70
N ALA A 460 25.65 -0.83 0.60
CA ALA A 460 26.40 -0.75 -0.65
C ALA A 460 26.44 0.70 -1.19
N SER A 461 25.32 1.43 -1.17
CA SER A 461 25.27 2.84 -1.56
C SER A 461 26.17 3.72 -0.67
N ASN A 462 26.13 3.53 0.65
CA ASN A 462 26.97 4.30 1.57
C ASN A 462 28.48 4.07 1.35
N VAL A 463 28.87 2.83 1.02
CA VAL A 463 30.27 2.51 0.69
C VAL A 463 30.69 3.18 -0.62
N ALA A 464 29.83 3.21 -1.64
CA ALA A 464 30.11 3.88 -2.90
C ALA A 464 30.31 5.40 -2.70
N THR A 465 29.43 6.05 -1.94
CA THR A 465 29.55 7.50 -1.64
C THR A 465 30.81 7.82 -0.82
N ALA A 466 31.19 6.95 0.12
CA ALA A 466 32.42 7.09 0.91
C ALA A 466 33.68 6.92 0.04
N ALA A 467 33.64 6.04 -0.97
CA ALA A 467 34.75 5.85 -1.90
C ALA A 467 34.91 7.06 -2.84
N GLU A 468 33.82 7.59 -3.41
CA GLU A 468 33.86 8.78 -4.29
C GLU A 468 34.33 10.05 -3.53
N THR A 469 33.93 10.21 -2.28
CA THR A 469 34.42 11.31 -1.43
C THR A 469 35.89 11.14 -1.05
N ALA A 470 36.37 9.92 -0.82
CA ALA A 470 37.79 9.65 -0.58
C ALA A 470 38.65 9.85 -1.84
N GLU A 471 38.14 9.47 -3.01
CA GLU A 471 38.83 9.60 -4.30
C GLU A 471 38.89 11.07 -4.75
N SER A 472 37.81 11.84 -4.59
CA SER A 472 37.81 13.29 -4.84
C SER A 472 38.64 14.09 -3.81
N ALA A 473 38.78 13.60 -2.57
CA ALA A 473 39.69 14.19 -1.58
C ALA A 473 41.17 13.85 -1.84
N ALA A 474 41.47 12.80 -2.62
CA ALA A 474 42.82 12.40 -2.99
C ALA A 474 43.39 13.17 -4.20
N GLU A 475 42.56 13.89 -4.98
CA GLU A 475 43.00 14.84 -6.01
C GLU A 475 42.95 16.29 -5.48
N PRO A 476 43.94 16.70 -4.66
CA PRO A 476 44.84 17.74 -5.15
C PRO A 476 46.25 17.62 -4.55
N ALA A 477 47.19 16.98 -5.27
CA ALA A 477 48.62 17.07 -4.95
C ALA A 477 49.59 16.91 -6.14
N LEU A 478 49.11 16.97 -7.39
CA LEU A 478 49.94 16.85 -8.59
C LEU A 478 49.60 17.93 -9.63
N ALA A 479 49.63 19.20 -9.20
CA ALA A 479 49.63 20.33 -10.13
C ALA A 479 50.32 21.56 -9.52
N SER A 480 51.56 21.40 -9.04
CA SER A 480 52.54 22.51 -8.91
C SER A 480 53.96 21.97 -8.74
N ALA A 481 54.64 21.75 -9.86
CA ALA A 481 56.09 21.76 -9.98
C ALA A 481 56.48 22.30 -11.35
#